data_AF-A0A4V2V1M3-F1
#
_entry.id   AF-A0A4V2V1M3-F1
#
_cell.length_a   1.000
_cell.length_b   1.000
_cell.length_c   1.000
_cell.angle_alpha   90.00
_cell.angle_beta   90.00
_cell.angle_gamma   90.00
#
_symmetry.space_group_name_H-M   'P 1'
#
loop_
_entity.id
_entity.type
_entity.pdbx_description
1 polymer ?
#
loop_
_entity_poly.entity_id
_entity_poly.type
_entity_poly.pdbx_seq_one_letter_code
_entity_poly.pdbx_strand_id
1 'polypeptide(L)' 'MTAQPPLQNFRDSPWRYSQFVVLGLLAAGLVKWLSPLGWPAALGIGAAVGVGYLLFEKKRGVI' A
#
# COMPACT_ATOMS: atom_id res chain seq x y z
N MET A 1 25.42 -22.55 -23.05
CA MET A 1 24.11 -22.31 -22.41
C MET A 1 24.33 -22.33 -20.90
N THR A 2 24.53 -21.17 -20.28
CA THR A 2 24.80 -21.07 -18.83
C THR A 2 23.50 -21.29 -18.07
N ALA A 3 23.43 -22.39 -17.31
CA ALA A 3 22.31 -22.67 -16.41
C ALA A 3 22.29 -21.62 -15.29
N GLN A 4 21.34 -20.70 -15.33
CA GLN A 4 21.04 -19.85 -14.17
C GLN A 4 20.54 -20.77 -13.05
N PRO A 5 21.03 -20.61 -11.80
CA PRO A 5 20.46 -21.33 -10.67
C PRO A 5 18.96 -21.01 -10.57
N PRO A 6 18.10 -21.99 -10.27
CA PRO A 6 16.67 -21.78 -10.17
C PRO A 6 16.41 -20.65 -9.16
N LEU A 7 15.53 -19.71 -9.53
CA LEU A 7 15.15 -18.57 -8.67
C LEU A 7 14.85 -19.11 -7.27
N GLN A 8 15.70 -18.78 -6.29
CA GLN A 8 15.50 -19.19 -4.90
C GLN A 8 14.11 -18.70 -4.47
N ASN A 9 13.30 -19.61 -3.92
CA ASN A 9 11.94 -19.32 -3.50
C ASN A 9 11.93 -18.08 -2.60
N PHE A 10 11.12 -17.07 -2.91
CA PHE A 10 10.91 -15.88 -2.06
C PHE A 10 10.54 -16.23 -0.61
N ARG A 11 9.98 -17.43 -0.41
CA ARG A 11 9.61 -17.98 0.89
C ARG A 11 10.79 -18.26 1.81
N ASP A 12 11.97 -18.53 1.24
CA ASP A 12 13.19 -18.89 1.96
C ASP A 12 14.05 -17.67 2.30
N SER A 13 13.68 -16.48 1.78
CA SER A 13 14.35 -15.24 2.12
C SER A 13 14.14 -14.90 3.60
N PRO A 14 15.22 -14.63 4.37
CA PRO A 14 15.10 -14.20 5.76
C PRO A 14 14.33 -12.87 5.88
N TRP A 15 14.23 -12.10 4.79
CA TRP A 15 13.51 -10.84 4.70
C TRP A 15 12.10 -10.99 4.15
N ARG A 16 11.53 -12.19 4.06
CA ARG A 16 10.17 -12.41 3.55
C ARG A 16 9.12 -11.48 4.16
N TYR A 17 9.27 -11.15 5.44
CA TYR A 17 8.30 -10.31 6.17
C TYR A 17 8.68 -8.83 6.21
N SER A 18 9.79 -8.41 5.59
CA SER A 18 10.19 -7.00 5.53
C SER A 18 9.12 -6.12 4.90
N GLN A 19 8.33 -6.68 3.97
CA GLN A 19 7.17 -6.02 3.37
C GLN A 19 6.18 -5.48 4.42
N PHE A 20 5.94 -6.20 5.52
CA PHE A 20 5.04 -5.74 6.57
C PHE A 20 5.65 -4.65 7.43
N VAL A 21 6.97 -4.69 7.62
CA VAL A 21 7.70 -3.64 8.35
C VAL A 21 7.67 -2.34 7.55
N VAL A 22 7.95 -2.41 6.24
CA VAL A 22 7.86 -1.24 5.35
C VAL A 22 6.43 -0.70 5.31
N LEU A 23 5.43 -1.58 5.16
CA LEU A 23 4.02 -1.16 5.17
C LEU A 23 3.63 -0.50 6.50
N GLY A 24 4.10 -1.05 7.63
CA GLY A 24 3.88 -0.48 8.96
C GLY A 24 4.52 0.90 9.13
N LEU A 25 5.74 1.10 8.63
CA LEU A 25 6.42 2.40 8.66
C LEU A 25 5.70 3.44 7.80
N LEU A 26 5.23 3.06 6.62
CA LEU A 26 4.44 3.94 5.76
C LEU A 26 3.11 4.33 6.43
N ALA A 27 2.41 3.36 7.02
CA ALA A 27 1.17 3.61 7.75
C ALA A 27 1.39 4.52 8.96
N ALA A 28 2.44 4.27 9.77
CA ALA A 28 2.77 5.09 10.92
C ALA A 28 3.14 6.53 10.52
N GLY A 29 3.94 6.69 9.46
CA GLY A 29 4.29 8.00 8.91
C GLY A 29 3.07 8.76 8.42
N LEU A 30 2.17 8.08 7.70
CA LEU A 30 0.91 8.66 7.22
C LEU A 30 0.01 9.10 8.38
N VAL A 31 -0.18 8.24 9.40
CA VAL A 31 -0.98 8.56 10.58
C VAL A 31 -0.39 9.74 11.35
N LYS A 32 0.94 9.78 11.54
CA LYS A 32 1.61 10.91 12.18
C LYS A 32 1.45 12.21 11.39
N TRP A 33 1.53 12.14 10.06
CA TRP A 33 1.35 13.30 9.19
C TRP A 33 -0.09 13.83 9.25
N LEU A 34 -1.07 12.93 9.34
CA LEU A 34 -2.48 13.29 9.40
C LEU A 34 -2.98 13.66 10.81
N SER A 35 -2.24 13.30 11.86
CA SER A 35 -2.64 13.54 13.25
C SER A 35 -3.00 15.00 13.61
N PRO A 36 -2.36 16.04 13.03
CA PRO A 36 -2.72 17.43 13.34
C PRO A 36 -4.04 17.89 12.70
N LEU A 37 -4.55 17.19 11.68
CA LEU A 37 -5.67 17.65 10.85
C LEU A 37 -7.05 17.42 11.50
N GLY A 38 -7.11 16.66 12.59
CA GLY A 38 -8.36 16.28 13.26
C GLY A 38 -9.20 15.28 12.45
N TRP A 39 -10.18 14.67 13.12
CA TRP A 39 -11.01 13.62 12.52
C TRP A 39 -11.84 14.05 11.28
N PRO A 40 -12.31 15.31 11.11
CA PRO A 40 -13.07 15.70 9.92
C PRO A 40 -12.20 15.73 8.65
N ALA A 41 -10.95 16.15 8.76
CA ALA A 41 -10.02 16.14 7.63
C ALA A 41 -9.65 14.72 7.22
N ALA A 42 -9.49 13.81 8.19
CA ALA A 42 -9.28 12.39 7.90
C ALA A 42 -10.46 11.79 7.11
N LEU A 43 -11.70 12.13 7.48
CA LEU A 43 -12.89 11.74 6.72
C LEU A 43 -12.91 12.33 5.30
N GLY A 44 -12.55 13.62 5.15
CA GLY A 44 -12.46 14.25 3.84
C GLY A 44 -11.45 13.56 2.92
N ILE A 45 -10.27 13.20 3.45
CA ILE A 45 -9.24 12.48 2.72
C ILE A 45 -9.73 11.06 2.37
N GLY A 46 -10.32 10.35 3.31
CA GLY A 46 -10.90 9.02 3.07
C GLY A 46 -11.97 9.02 1.99
N ALA A 47 -12.88 10.01 2.03
CA ALA A 47 -13.91 10.19 1.02
C ALA A 47 -13.32 10.50 -0.36
N ALA A 48 -12.32 11.39 -0.43
CA ALA A 48 -11.65 11.73 -1.68
C ALA A 48 -10.93 10.51 -2.30
N VAL A 49 -10.25 9.71 -1.49
CA VAL A 49 -9.62 8.45 -1.93
C VAL A 49 -10.66 7.45 -2.43
N GLY A 50 -11.75 7.25 -1.68
CA GLY A 50 -12.81 6.32 -2.06
C GLY A 50 -13.51 6.72 -3.36
N VAL A 51 -13.87 7.99 -3.52
CA VAL A 51 -14.47 8.51 -4.76
C VAL A 51 -13.49 8.43 -5.92
N GLY A 52 -12.21 8.77 -5.71
CA GLY A 52 -11.18 8.66 -6.73
C GLY A 52 -11.01 7.22 -7.22
N TYR A 53 -10.99 6.26 -6.29
CA TYR A 53 -10.93 4.83 -6.61
C TYR A 53 -12.17 4.36 -7.39
N LEU A 54 -13.37 4.74 -6.94
CA LEU A 54 -14.62 4.45 -7.64
C LEU A 54 -14.61 4.95 -9.09
N LEU A 55 -14.21 6.22 -9.30
CA LEU A 55 -14.13 6.80 -10.64
C LEU A 55 -13.07 6.11 -11.51
N PHE A 56 -11.94 5.71 -10.91
CA PHE A 56 -10.90 4.96 -11.59
C PHE A 56 -11.37 3.56 -12.03
N GLU A 57 -12.06 2.83 -11.16
CA GLU A 57 -12.63 1.53 -11.48
C GLU A 57 -13.71 1.63 -12.56
N LYS A 58 -14.58 2.65 -12.46
CA LYS A 58 -15.58 2.94 -13.50
C LYS A 58 -14.93 3.24 -14.85
N LYS A 59 -13.83 3.99 -14.89
CA LYS A 59 -13.07 4.26 -16.13
C LYS A 59 -12.46 2.98 -16.71
N ARG A 60 -12.07 2.03 -15.86
CA ARG A 60 -11.52 0.73 -16.28
C ARG A 60 -12.58 -0.30 -16.67
N GLY A 61 -13.86 -0.01 -16.45
CA GLY A 61 -14.97 -0.93 -16.73
C GLY A 61 -15.01 -2.13 -15.78
N VAL A 62 -14.46 -1.98 -14.56
CA VAL A 62 -14.55 -3.01 -13.51
C VAL A 62 -15.90 -2.91 -12.77
N ILE A 63 -16.37 -1.67 -12.56
CA ILE A 63 -17.68 -1.30 -11.99
C ILE A 63 -18.47 -0.51 -13.02
#